data_AF-A0A936DBR6-F1
#
_entry.id   AF-A0A936DBR6-F1
#
_cell.length_a   1.000
_cell.length_b   1.000
_cell.length_c   1.000
_cell.angle_alpha   90.00
_cell.angle_beta   90.00
_cell.angle_gamma   90.00
#
_symmetry.space_group_name_H-M   'P 1'
#
loop_
_entity.id
_entity.type
_entity.pdbx_description
1 polymer ?
#
loop_
_entity_poly.entity_id
_entity_poly.type
_entity_poly.pdbx_seq_one_letter_code
_entity_poly.pdbx_strand_id
1 'polypeptide(L)'
;MTRSSRAALAPLFAVALALVACDKKEDATPPVPQPSATPSASAAATASAAPSVTASASAAPSAEPSASAAASAAPSASASASAKAAPSGSAAPAKLACGTKPLPDCPLQGWMKANANPAVSSGDATKLAESLEKMAKMGPPGYSNWASISNDGAKAARAGNFDAGKASCRTCHDQYKAKYRAEHRDRKI
;
A
#
# COMPACT_ATOMS: atom_id res chain seq x y z
N MET A 1 30.11 40.64 -5.32
CA MET A 1 29.92 40.79 -6.79
C MET A 1 28.55 40.28 -7.21
N THR A 2 27.98 40.88 -8.26
CA THR A 2 26.92 40.36 -9.16
C THR A 2 25.73 39.56 -8.58
N ARG A 3 24.58 40.25 -8.47
CA ARG A 3 23.24 39.62 -8.52
C ARG A 3 23.07 38.85 -9.84
N SER A 4 22.41 37.69 -9.81
CA SER A 4 21.97 37.00 -11.03
C SER A 4 20.45 36.82 -11.03
N SER A 5 19.75 37.83 -11.51
CA SER A 5 18.31 37.75 -11.82
C SER A 5 18.09 36.81 -13.00
N ARG A 6 17.22 35.81 -12.88
CA ARG A 6 16.62 35.12 -14.03
C ARG A 6 15.11 35.16 -13.93
N ALA A 7 14.50 35.65 -15.00
CA ALA A 7 13.11 36.07 -15.03
C ALA A 7 12.13 34.88 -15.03
N ALA A 8 10.94 35.12 -14.50
CA ALA A 8 9.80 34.25 -14.73
C ALA A 8 9.38 34.32 -16.21
N LEU A 9 9.23 33.17 -16.85
CA LEU A 9 8.54 33.05 -18.13
C LEU A 9 7.33 32.14 -17.93
N ALA A 10 6.15 32.72 -17.90
CA ALA A 10 4.89 31.98 -17.78
C ALA A 10 4.33 31.67 -19.17
N PRO A 11 4.00 30.41 -19.51
CA PRO A 11 3.27 30.10 -20.72
C PRO A 11 1.77 30.34 -20.50
N LEU A 12 1.25 31.42 -21.08
CA LEU A 12 -0.19 31.63 -21.30
C LEU A 12 -0.68 30.68 -22.40
N PHE A 13 -1.12 29.48 -22.03
CA PHE A 13 -1.94 28.64 -22.92
C PHE A 13 -3.43 28.88 -22.66
N ALA A 14 -3.98 29.86 -23.38
CA ALA A 14 -5.41 29.97 -23.56
C ALA A 14 -5.87 28.91 -24.57
N VAL A 15 -6.46 27.81 -24.09
CA VAL A 15 -7.22 26.89 -24.93
C VAL A 15 -8.70 27.11 -24.63
N ALA A 16 -9.39 27.75 -25.57
CA ALA A 16 -10.83 27.79 -25.57
C ALA A 16 -11.37 26.38 -25.85
N LEU A 17 -12.24 25.86 -24.99
CA LEU A 17 -13.09 24.72 -25.32
C LEU A 17 -14.54 25.17 -25.28
N ALA A 18 -15.28 24.84 -26.34
CA ALA A 18 -16.60 25.38 -26.60
C ALA A 18 -17.66 24.83 -25.63
N LEU A 19 -18.67 25.67 -25.38
CA LEU A 19 -19.92 25.28 -24.75
C LEU A 19 -20.64 24.22 -25.59
N VAL A 20 -20.84 23.03 -25.02
CA VAL A 20 -21.97 22.17 -25.37
C VAL A 20 -22.84 22.05 -24.13
N ALA A 21 -23.95 22.79 -24.14
CA ALA A 21 -24.99 22.67 -23.15
C ALA A 21 -26.04 21.65 -23.63
N CYS A 22 -26.40 20.69 -22.78
CA CYS A 22 -27.67 19.98 -22.85
C CYS A 22 -28.13 19.61 -21.43
N ASP A 23 -29.29 20.17 -21.07
CA ASP A 23 -30.26 19.75 -20.06
C ASP A 23 -29.81 19.25 -18.67
N LYS A 24 -29.75 20.26 -17.80
CA LYS A 24 -30.18 20.23 -16.39
C LYS A 24 -31.49 19.45 -16.18
N LYS A 25 -31.46 18.44 -15.29
CA LYS A 25 -32.64 18.04 -14.51
C LYS A 25 -32.27 17.84 -13.05
N GLU A 26 -32.89 18.65 -12.19
CA GLU A 26 -32.89 18.48 -10.74
C GLU A 26 -33.96 17.45 -10.37
N ASP A 27 -33.66 16.54 -9.44
CA ASP A 27 -34.65 16.01 -8.49
C ASP A 27 -33.97 15.40 -7.25
N ALA A 28 -34.76 15.01 -6.25
CA ALA A 28 -34.36 14.86 -4.85
C ALA A 28 -33.58 13.58 -4.51
N THR A 29 -32.96 13.59 -3.33
CA THR A 29 -32.34 12.42 -2.68
C THR A 29 -33.32 11.72 -1.73
N PRO A 30 -33.77 10.48 -2.01
CA PRO A 30 -34.33 9.57 -1.03
C PRO A 30 -33.24 8.64 -0.41
N PRO A 31 -33.53 7.86 0.66
CA PRO A 31 -32.51 7.45 1.62
C PRO A 31 -31.71 6.18 1.29
N VAL A 32 -30.58 6.04 1.99
CA VAL A 32 -29.61 4.93 1.92
C VAL A 32 -30.17 3.65 2.56
N PRO A 33 -30.11 2.49 1.89
CA PRO A 33 -30.34 1.18 2.52
C PRO A 33 -29.05 0.57 3.09
N GLN A 34 -29.11 0.06 4.33
CA GLN A 34 -28.09 -0.84 4.89
C GLN A 34 -28.22 -2.26 4.30
N PRO A 35 -27.13 -3.03 4.16
CA PRO A 35 -27.21 -4.45 3.90
C PRO A 35 -27.43 -5.24 5.21
N SER A 36 -28.43 -6.12 5.22
CA SER A 36 -28.58 -7.17 6.24
C SER A 36 -29.32 -8.38 5.68
N ALA A 37 -28.73 -9.55 5.92
CA ALA A 37 -29.29 -10.91 5.84
C ALA A 37 -29.95 -11.45 4.54
N THR A 38 -29.42 -12.60 4.13
CA THR A 38 -30.02 -13.78 3.46
C THR A 38 -31.48 -14.13 3.79
N PRO A 39 -32.16 -15.11 3.10
CA PRO A 39 -31.94 -15.72 1.77
C PRO A 39 -33.26 -15.81 0.93
N SER A 40 -33.26 -16.41 -0.27
CA SER A 40 -34.28 -17.38 -0.78
C SER A 40 -33.95 -17.84 -2.23
N ALA A 41 -34.65 -18.85 -2.75
CA ALA A 41 -34.25 -19.67 -3.91
C ALA A 41 -35.30 -19.80 -5.04
N SER A 42 -34.83 -20.34 -6.18
CA SER A 42 -35.61 -20.92 -7.32
C SER A 42 -36.42 -19.92 -8.19
N ALA A 43 -36.43 -19.97 -9.54
CA ALA A 43 -35.72 -20.77 -10.55
C ALA A 43 -35.78 -19.98 -11.92
N ALA A 44 -35.41 -20.44 -13.13
CA ALA A 44 -35.10 -21.79 -13.65
C ALA A 44 -34.10 -21.78 -14.86
N ALA A 45 -34.50 -22.31 -16.02
CA ALA A 45 -33.71 -22.68 -17.22
C ALA A 45 -33.95 -21.69 -18.40
N THR A 46 -33.20 -21.65 -19.52
CA THR A 46 -32.57 -22.75 -20.29
C THR A 46 -31.28 -22.40 -21.09
N ALA A 47 -30.24 -23.24 -20.89
CA ALA A 47 -29.39 -23.95 -21.87
C ALA A 47 -28.56 -23.28 -23.02
N SER A 48 -27.44 -23.97 -23.33
CA SER A 48 -26.54 -23.89 -24.51
C SER A 48 -25.50 -22.75 -24.56
N ALA A 49 -24.20 -22.97 -24.76
CA ALA A 49 -23.42 -24.20 -24.98
C ALA A 49 -21.97 -24.05 -24.45
N ALA A 50 -21.26 -25.17 -24.27
CA ALA A 50 -19.87 -25.21 -23.80
C ALA A 50 -18.91 -25.81 -24.85
N PRO A 51 -17.59 -25.56 -24.74
CA PRO A 51 -16.58 -26.50 -25.20
C PRO A 51 -15.83 -27.14 -24.03
N SER A 52 -15.75 -28.47 -24.05
CA SER A 52 -14.96 -29.27 -23.12
C SER A 52 -13.46 -29.21 -23.46
N VAL A 53 -12.60 -29.14 -22.45
CA VAL A 53 -11.24 -29.70 -22.54
C VAL A 53 -11.00 -30.65 -21.37
N THR A 54 -10.52 -31.84 -21.72
CA THR A 54 -10.39 -33.00 -20.84
C THR A 54 -9.22 -32.89 -19.88
N ALA A 55 -9.45 -33.26 -18.62
CA ALA A 55 -8.37 -33.64 -17.72
C ALA A 55 -7.81 -35.01 -18.13
N SER A 56 -6.51 -35.22 -17.96
CA SER A 56 -5.87 -36.53 -18.02
C SER A 56 -5.00 -36.71 -16.78
N ALA A 57 -5.00 -37.91 -16.21
CA ALA A 57 -4.40 -38.22 -14.91
C ALA A 57 -3.56 -39.50 -14.97
N SER A 58 -2.70 -39.69 -13.97
CA SER A 58 -1.68 -40.74 -13.75
C SER A 58 -0.24 -40.23 -13.95
N ALA A 59 0.75 -40.57 -13.11
CA ALA A 59 0.75 -41.49 -11.97
C ALA A 59 1.66 -41.00 -10.82
N ALA A 60 1.51 -41.60 -9.64
CA ALA A 60 2.47 -41.52 -8.54
C ALA A 60 3.73 -42.38 -8.84
N PRO A 61 4.78 -42.29 -8.00
CA PRO A 61 4.92 -43.37 -7.03
C PRO A 61 5.19 -42.92 -5.58
N SER A 62 4.90 -43.82 -4.64
CA SER A 62 5.27 -43.71 -3.22
C SER A 62 6.71 -44.15 -2.99
N ALA A 63 7.39 -43.50 -2.04
CA ALA A 63 8.44 -44.11 -1.24
C ALA A 63 8.51 -43.41 0.13
N GLU A 64 8.05 -44.12 1.16
CA GLU A 64 8.39 -43.85 2.56
C GLU A 64 9.80 -44.43 2.85
N PRO A 65 10.50 -44.07 3.94
CA PRO A 65 10.19 -44.78 5.19
C PRO A 65 10.42 -44.04 6.52
N SER A 66 9.65 -44.49 7.53
CA SER A 66 10.08 -44.78 8.91
C SER A 66 10.49 -43.65 9.88
N ALA A 67 9.78 -43.67 11.02
CA ALA A 67 10.05 -42.91 12.22
C ALA A 67 10.94 -43.66 13.23
N SER A 68 11.66 -42.91 14.08
CA SER A 68 12.02 -43.22 15.49
C SER A 68 13.00 -42.15 16.03
N ALA A 69 13.05 -41.79 17.31
CA ALA A 69 12.07 -41.92 18.40
C ALA A 69 12.45 -40.95 19.55
N ALA A 70 11.51 -40.78 20.49
CA ALA A 70 11.56 -40.15 21.82
C ALA A 70 12.92 -39.79 22.49
N ALA A 71 12.96 -38.58 23.09
CA ALA A 71 13.13 -38.33 24.55
C ALA A 71 13.18 -36.81 24.80
N SER A 72 12.26 -36.20 25.55
CA SER A 72 12.28 -36.07 27.03
C SER A 72 13.58 -35.52 27.63
N ALA A 73 13.64 -34.19 27.81
CA ALA A 73 14.15 -33.56 29.03
C ALA A 73 13.67 -32.10 29.12
N ALA A 74 12.96 -31.75 30.20
CA ALA A 74 12.91 -30.37 30.67
C ALA A 74 14.21 -30.07 31.43
N PRO A 75 14.57 -28.78 31.62
CA PRO A 75 14.26 -28.25 32.95
C PRO A 75 13.65 -26.84 32.94
N SER A 76 12.89 -26.55 34.01
CA SER A 76 12.56 -25.19 34.39
C SER A 76 13.81 -24.41 34.81
N ALA A 77 13.92 -23.16 34.36
CA ALA A 77 14.74 -22.15 35.04
C ALA A 77 13.97 -20.83 35.05
N SER A 78 13.55 -20.41 36.25
CA SER A 78 12.87 -19.14 36.48
C SER A 78 13.84 -17.97 36.35
N ALA A 79 13.45 -16.91 35.65
CA ALA A 79 14.12 -15.62 35.70
C ALA A 79 13.10 -14.49 35.45
N SER A 80 12.31 -14.16 36.47
CA SER A 80 11.54 -12.92 36.50
C SER A 80 12.47 -11.71 36.55
N ALA A 81 12.99 -11.28 35.40
CA ALA A 81 13.60 -9.97 35.26
C ALA A 81 12.49 -8.92 35.18
N SER A 82 12.19 -8.27 36.31
CA SER A 82 11.34 -7.07 36.35
C SER A 82 12.00 -5.96 35.55
N ALA A 83 11.73 -5.93 34.24
CA ALA A 83 12.05 -4.82 33.37
C ALA A 83 11.22 -3.62 33.82
N LYS A 84 11.81 -2.84 34.73
CA LYS A 84 11.34 -1.55 35.23
C LYS A 84 10.78 -0.76 34.05
N ALA A 85 9.46 -0.62 34.00
CA ALA A 85 8.79 0.14 32.95
C ALA A 85 9.38 1.55 32.95
N ALA A 86 10.18 1.86 31.94
CA ALA A 86 10.60 3.23 31.69
C ALA A 86 9.31 4.04 31.52
N PRO A 87 9.22 5.25 32.11
CA PRO A 87 8.02 6.04 31.96
C PRO A 87 7.76 6.20 30.46
N SER A 88 6.58 5.75 30.03
CA SER A 88 6.03 6.06 28.71
C SER A 88 5.73 7.55 28.70
N GLY A 89 6.79 8.34 28.61
CA GLY A 89 6.71 9.78 28.50
C GLY A 89 5.95 10.08 27.23
N SER A 90 4.70 10.52 27.39
CA SER A 90 4.02 11.30 26.38
C SER A 90 4.87 12.54 26.13
N ALA A 91 5.83 12.41 25.23
CA ALA A 91 6.60 13.52 24.72
C ALA A 91 5.58 14.56 24.24
N ALA A 92 5.63 15.74 24.85
CA ALA A 92 4.79 16.86 24.43
C ALA A 92 4.89 16.99 22.91
N PRO A 93 3.77 17.20 22.19
CA PRO A 93 3.74 17.08 20.75
C PRO A 93 4.84 17.93 20.14
N ALA A 94 5.86 17.27 19.58
CA ALA A 94 6.98 17.94 18.96
C ALA A 94 6.41 18.95 17.96
N LYS A 95 6.85 20.21 18.05
CA LYS A 95 6.38 21.27 17.15
C LYS A 95 6.59 20.77 15.73
N LEU A 96 5.48 20.50 15.04
CA LEU A 96 5.47 19.77 13.77
C LEU A 96 6.43 20.48 12.82
N ALA A 97 7.55 19.85 12.43
CA ALA A 97 8.53 20.51 11.57
C ALA A 97 8.13 20.46 10.09
N CYS A 98 7.20 19.58 9.74
CA CYS A 98 6.72 19.33 8.38
C CYS A 98 5.26 18.88 8.34
N GLY A 99 4.66 18.84 7.15
CA GLY A 99 3.41 18.13 6.84
C GLY A 99 2.36 19.01 6.16
N THR A 100 1.33 19.41 6.90
CA THR A 100 0.22 20.22 6.39
C THR A 100 0.69 21.63 6.06
N LYS A 101 0.27 22.18 4.90
CA LYS A 101 0.57 23.57 4.51
C LYS A 101 0.18 24.56 5.64
N PRO A 102 0.98 25.61 5.91
CA PRO A 102 2.11 26.09 5.11
C PRO A 102 3.46 25.36 5.33
N LEU A 103 3.50 24.31 6.15
CA LEU A 103 4.75 23.59 6.43
C LEU A 103 5.24 22.80 5.20
N PRO A 104 6.56 22.56 5.06
CA PRO A 104 7.12 21.74 3.98
C PRO A 104 6.65 20.28 4.08
N ASP A 105 6.68 19.54 2.97
CA ASP A 105 6.44 18.09 3.00
C ASP A 105 7.43 17.38 3.94
N CYS A 106 6.96 16.40 4.71
CA CYS A 106 7.83 15.58 5.55
C CYS A 106 8.81 14.76 4.70
N PRO A 107 10.01 14.40 5.20
CA PRO A 107 11.07 13.83 4.36
C PRO A 107 10.61 12.65 3.49
N LEU A 108 9.95 11.64 4.09
CA LEU A 108 9.38 10.52 3.35
C LEU A 108 8.23 10.91 2.41
N GLN A 109 7.38 11.85 2.80
CA GLN A 109 6.28 12.36 1.98
C GLN A 109 6.80 13.08 0.73
N GLY A 110 7.84 13.92 0.88
CA GLY A 110 8.52 14.60 -0.22
C GLY A 110 9.21 13.61 -1.16
N TRP A 111 9.89 12.60 -0.62
CA TRP A 111 10.50 11.55 -1.41
C TRP A 111 9.48 10.71 -2.19
N MET A 112 8.36 10.30 -1.56
CA MET A 112 7.28 9.57 -2.23
C MET A 112 6.68 10.39 -3.38
N LYS A 113 6.44 11.69 -3.14
CA LYS A 113 5.98 12.64 -4.17
C LYS A 113 6.95 12.79 -5.34
N ALA A 114 8.26 12.74 -5.09
CA ALA A 114 9.28 12.93 -6.11
C ALA A 114 9.63 11.65 -6.89
N ASN A 115 9.48 10.45 -6.29
CA ASN A 115 9.94 9.18 -6.86
C ASN A 115 8.78 8.26 -7.26
N ALA A 116 7.87 7.98 -6.32
CA ALA A 116 6.80 7.00 -6.52
C ALA A 116 5.59 7.58 -7.26
N ASN A 117 5.13 8.79 -6.89
CA ASN A 117 3.97 9.43 -7.52
C ASN A 117 4.10 9.60 -9.05
N PRO A 118 5.23 10.06 -9.62
CA PRO A 118 5.35 10.22 -11.06
C PRO A 118 5.11 8.90 -11.81
N ALA A 119 5.70 7.79 -11.31
CA ALA A 119 5.51 6.46 -11.88
C ALA A 119 4.05 5.97 -11.79
N VAL A 120 3.38 6.25 -10.67
CA VAL A 120 1.94 5.94 -10.51
C VAL A 120 1.08 6.76 -11.49
N SER A 121 1.40 8.04 -11.67
CA SER A 121 0.66 8.94 -12.57
C SER A 121 0.93 8.69 -14.05
N SER A 122 2.12 8.22 -14.42
CA SER A 122 2.49 7.92 -15.82
C SER A 122 2.20 6.48 -16.26
N GLY A 123 1.77 5.60 -15.34
CA GLY A 123 1.61 4.17 -15.64
C GLY A 123 2.93 3.39 -15.74
N ASP A 124 4.06 3.97 -15.33
CA ASP A 124 5.37 3.35 -15.48
C ASP A 124 5.63 2.30 -14.38
N ALA A 125 5.31 1.05 -14.71
CA ALA A 125 5.49 -0.09 -13.82
C ALA A 125 6.96 -0.36 -13.46
N THR A 126 7.90 -0.03 -14.35
CA THR A 126 9.35 -0.20 -14.11
C THR A 126 9.83 0.82 -13.06
N LYS A 127 9.48 2.10 -13.22
CA LYS A 127 9.80 3.15 -12.25
C LYS A 127 9.05 2.98 -10.93
N LEU A 128 7.84 2.41 -10.95
CA LEU A 128 7.13 2.03 -9.73
C LEU A 128 7.90 0.94 -8.97
N ALA A 129 8.38 -0.11 -9.66
CA ALA A 129 9.18 -1.16 -9.05
C ALA A 129 10.50 -0.64 -8.46
N GLU A 130 11.27 0.16 -9.21
CA GLU A 130 12.49 0.81 -8.71
C GLU A 130 12.24 1.66 -7.45
N SER A 131 11.09 2.34 -7.40
CA SER A 131 10.71 3.16 -6.26
C SER A 131 10.33 2.30 -5.06
N LEU A 132 9.54 1.24 -5.26
CA LEU A 132 9.14 0.34 -4.18
C LEU A 132 10.35 -0.40 -3.56
N GLU A 133 11.36 -0.81 -4.33
CA GLU A 133 12.60 -1.38 -3.78
C GLU A 133 13.43 -0.39 -2.96
N LYS A 134 13.51 0.87 -3.39
CA LYS A 134 14.15 1.93 -2.58
C LYS A 134 13.37 2.13 -1.29
N MET A 135 12.04 2.09 -1.36
CA MET A 135 11.16 2.21 -0.19
C MET A 135 11.33 1.05 0.80
N ALA A 136 11.53 -0.19 0.33
CA ALA A 136 11.80 -1.35 1.18
C ALA A 136 13.02 -1.14 2.11
N LYS A 137 14.03 -0.40 1.63
CA LYS A 137 15.28 -0.08 2.36
C LYS A 137 15.15 1.07 3.37
N MET A 138 14.04 1.82 3.33
CA MET A 138 13.79 2.97 4.22
C MET A 138 12.82 2.64 5.37
N GLY A 139 12.54 1.36 5.61
CA GLY A 139 11.68 0.93 6.72
C GLY A 139 12.28 1.31 8.07
N PRO A 140 11.54 1.98 8.97
CA PRO A 140 11.97 2.13 10.36
C PRO A 140 12.00 0.78 11.10
N PRO A 141 12.80 0.64 12.17
CA PRO A 141 12.72 -0.53 13.04
C PRO A 141 11.32 -0.67 13.66
N GLY A 142 10.82 -1.90 13.80
CA GLY A 142 9.47 -2.16 14.33
C GLY A 142 8.32 -2.00 13.32
N TYR A 143 8.62 -1.99 12.02
CA TYR A 143 7.65 -1.98 10.92
C TYR A 143 7.83 -3.26 10.07
N SER A 144 7.53 -4.42 10.67
CA SER A 144 7.94 -5.75 10.19
C SER A 144 7.57 -6.05 8.73
N ASN A 145 6.39 -5.63 8.27
CA ASN A 145 5.92 -5.95 6.91
C ASN A 145 6.34 -4.90 5.87
N TRP A 146 6.99 -3.80 6.27
CA TRP A 146 7.32 -2.67 5.38
C TRP A 146 8.14 -3.11 4.15
N ALA A 147 9.21 -3.86 4.40
CA ALA A 147 10.08 -4.35 3.34
C ALA A 147 9.38 -5.39 2.46
N SER A 148 8.59 -6.32 3.05
CA SER A 148 7.82 -7.31 2.29
C SER A 148 6.82 -6.64 1.37
N ILE A 149 5.88 -5.84 1.90
CA ILE A 149 4.83 -5.17 1.11
C ILE A 149 5.44 -4.36 -0.04
N SER A 150 6.55 -3.67 0.21
CA SER A 150 7.25 -2.91 -0.81
C SER A 150 7.88 -3.81 -1.88
N ASN A 151 8.60 -4.87 -1.49
CA ASN A 151 9.21 -5.83 -2.43
C ASN A 151 8.16 -6.63 -3.22
N ASP A 152 7.05 -7.02 -2.60
CA ASP A 152 5.93 -7.72 -3.22
C ASP A 152 5.26 -6.85 -4.28
N GLY A 153 5.04 -5.57 -3.96
CA GLY A 153 4.58 -4.56 -4.92
C GLY A 153 5.56 -4.32 -6.06
N ALA A 154 6.87 -4.28 -5.77
CA ALA A 154 7.91 -4.12 -6.80
C ALA A 154 7.96 -5.32 -7.75
N LYS A 155 7.88 -6.54 -7.21
CA LYS A 155 7.81 -7.79 -7.99
C LYS A 155 6.56 -7.82 -8.88
N ALA A 156 5.41 -7.43 -8.33
CA ALA A 156 4.16 -7.36 -9.09
C ALA A 156 4.23 -6.34 -10.24
N ALA A 157 4.75 -5.14 -9.98
CA ALA A 157 4.93 -4.12 -11.00
C ALA A 157 5.90 -4.57 -12.11
N ARG A 158 7.02 -5.24 -11.77
CA ARG A 158 7.91 -5.84 -12.79
C ARG A 158 7.26 -6.93 -13.63
N ALA A 159 6.32 -7.68 -13.06
CA ALA A 159 5.54 -8.68 -13.79
C ALA A 159 4.44 -8.05 -14.68
N GLY A 160 4.45 -6.72 -14.90
CA GLY A 160 3.42 -5.99 -15.63
C GLY A 160 2.13 -5.77 -14.84
N ASN A 161 2.00 -6.32 -13.62
CA ASN A 161 0.82 -6.17 -12.79
C ASN A 161 0.87 -4.85 -11.98
N PHE A 162 0.67 -3.75 -12.71
CA PHE A 162 0.69 -2.39 -12.17
C PHE A 162 -0.39 -2.15 -11.10
N ASP A 163 -1.55 -2.79 -11.21
CA ASP A 163 -2.62 -2.67 -10.21
C ASP A 163 -2.27 -3.34 -8.87
N ALA A 164 -1.65 -4.52 -8.89
CA ALA A 164 -1.09 -5.11 -7.68
C ALA A 164 0.09 -4.28 -7.13
N GLY A 165 0.89 -3.66 -8.00
CA GLY A 165 1.88 -2.64 -7.62
C GLY A 165 1.25 -1.49 -6.83
N LYS A 166 0.18 -0.87 -7.34
CA LYS A 166 -0.60 0.18 -6.64
C LYS A 166 -1.27 -0.33 -5.36
N ALA A 167 -1.74 -1.58 -5.34
CA ALA A 167 -2.35 -2.18 -4.16
C ALA A 167 -1.36 -2.25 -2.98
N SER A 168 -0.06 -2.48 -3.24
CA SER A 168 0.97 -2.43 -2.20
C SER A 168 1.09 -1.05 -1.53
N CYS A 169 0.94 0.04 -2.30
CA CYS A 169 0.95 1.41 -1.78
C CYS A 169 -0.21 1.63 -0.80
N ARG A 170 -1.41 1.13 -1.13
CA ARG A 170 -2.57 1.17 -0.22
C ARG A 170 -2.30 0.33 1.03
N THR A 171 -1.89 -0.92 0.90
CA THR A 171 -1.61 -1.82 2.04
C THR A 171 -0.56 -1.23 3.00
N CYS A 172 0.51 -0.63 2.46
CA CYS A 172 1.52 0.04 3.28
C CYS A 172 0.97 1.30 3.98
N HIS A 173 0.17 2.12 3.29
CA HIS A 173 -0.46 3.28 3.89
C HIS A 173 -1.47 2.90 4.99
N ASP A 174 -2.31 1.89 4.77
CA ASP A 174 -3.33 1.48 5.72
C ASP A 174 -2.70 0.90 7.00
N GLN A 175 -1.64 0.10 6.88
CA GLN A 175 -0.90 -0.42 8.04
C GLN A 175 -0.08 0.65 8.78
N TYR A 176 0.61 1.55 8.06
CA TYR A 176 1.71 2.33 8.64
C TYR A 176 1.56 3.85 8.61
N LYS A 177 0.67 4.43 7.80
CA LYS A 177 0.57 5.91 7.65
C LYS A 177 0.17 6.62 8.94
N ALA A 178 -0.62 6.00 9.81
CA ALA A 178 -0.95 6.56 11.12
C ALA A 178 0.27 6.53 12.06
N LYS A 179 0.80 5.33 12.32
CA LYS A 179 1.96 5.09 13.19
C LYS A 179 3.19 5.91 12.78
N TYR A 180 3.53 5.91 11.49
CA TYR A 180 4.68 6.66 10.96
C TYR A 180 4.55 8.18 11.17
N ARG A 181 3.33 8.74 11.04
CA ARG A 181 3.09 10.17 11.29
C ARG A 181 3.18 10.56 12.77
N ALA A 182 3.05 9.59 13.69
CA ALA A 182 3.23 9.81 15.12
C ALA A 182 4.71 9.67 15.53
N GLU A 183 5.42 8.66 15.01
CA GLU A 183 6.75 8.26 15.50
C GLU A 183 7.93 8.77 14.66
N HIS A 184 7.72 9.02 13.36
CA HIS A 184 8.81 9.20 12.38
C HIS A 184 8.59 10.37 11.42
N ARG A 185 7.70 11.30 11.78
CA ARG A 185 7.31 12.45 10.95
C ARG A 185 8.50 13.25 10.41
N ASP A 186 9.46 13.54 11.28
CA ASP A 186 10.63 14.36 10.97
C ASP A 186 11.89 13.52 10.65
N ARG A 187 11.75 12.20 10.49
CA ARG A 187 12.88 11.29 10.26
C ARG A 187 13.48 11.52 8.87
N LYS A 188 14.75 11.90 8.84
CA LYS A 188 15.53 12.00 7.60
C LYS A 188 15.64 10.62 6.92
N ILE A 189 15.70 10.66 5.59
CA ILE A 189 15.89 9.53 4.67
C ILE A 189 16.85 9.93 3.54
#